data_AF-A0A1H7XYZ4-F1
#
_entry.id   AF-A0A1H7XYZ4-F1
#
_cell.length_a   1.000
_cell.length_b   1.000
_cell.length_c   1.000
_cell.angle_alpha   90.00
_cell.angle_beta   90.00
_cell.angle_gamma   90.00
#
_symmetry.space_group_name_H-M   'P 1'
#
loop_
_entity.id
_entity.type
_entity.pdbx_description
1 polymer ?
#
loop_
_entity_poly.entity_id
_entity_poly.type
_entity_poly.pdbx_seq_one_letter_code
_entity_poly.pdbx_strand_id
1 'polypeptide(L)'
;MLTPDGLKLKIEHTTLPEAITLFKEKVLKKALSRSGSIYRQEMKEEYERINYDGSFFFFVEPDLGSSVGGVSDVIDEEQEKVALLLLLVEAYGRYIDVNTGIEDWLGYQCVFCDFVVSNEAAAVPLTQEEYEAIRDLIVMVIDTFVPSMTVMENWEYDEFKQGQNPNDTVIDNVQITLPLSEVTLK
;
A
#
# COMPACT_ATOMS: atom_id res chain seq x y z
N MET A 1 -5.74 -4.18 -15.18
CA MET A 1 -5.88 -4.45 -13.74
C MET A 1 -6.63 -5.75 -13.63
N LEU A 2 -6.25 -6.65 -12.73
CA LEU A 2 -7.06 -7.84 -12.48
C LEU A 2 -8.41 -7.42 -11.89
N THR A 3 -9.45 -8.22 -12.14
CA THR A 3 -10.71 -8.11 -11.40
C THR A 3 -10.49 -8.59 -9.95
N PRO A 4 -11.38 -8.23 -9.00
CA PRO A 4 -11.29 -8.75 -7.63
C PRO A 4 -11.18 -10.28 -7.57
N ASP A 5 -12.00 -11.02 -8.33
CA ASP A 5 -11.90 -12.49 -8.40
C ASP A 5 -10.57 -12.98 -8.96
N GLY A 6 -10.02 -12.28 -9.96
CA GLY A 6 -8.72 -12.60 -10.54
C GLY A 6 -7.57 -12.40 -9.56
N LEU A 7 -7.61 -11.32 -8.77
CA LEU A 7 -6.63 -11.06 -7.71
C LEU A 7 -6.79 -12.05 -6.56
N LYS A 8 -8.02 -12.36 -6.14
CA LYS A 8 -8.32 -13.35 -5.11
C LYS A 8 -7.68 -14.71 -5.43
N LEU A 9 -7.95 -15.25 -6.62
CA LEU A 9 -7.36 -16.52 -7.06
C LEU A 9 -5.83 -16.47 -7.08
N LYS A 10 -5.26 -15.33 -7.47
CA LYS A 10 -3.81 -15.16 -7.50
C LYS A 10 -3.23 -15.17 -6.08
N ILE A 11 -3.86 -14.50 -5.13
CA ILE A 11 -3.44 -14.48 -3.71
C ILE A 11 -3.45 -15.90 -3.12
N GLU A 12 -4.51 -16.67 -3.37
CA GLU A 12 -4.66 -18.04 -2.86
C GLU A 12 -3.59 -19.02 -3.38
N HIS A 13 -2.95 -18.72 -4.52
CA HIS A 13 -2.00 -19.61 -5.20
C HIS A 13 -0.57 -19.05 -5.27
N THR A 14 -0.28 -17.97 -4.56
CA THR A 14 1.04 -17.32 -4.57
C THR A 14 1.66 -17.42 -3.19
N THR A 15 2.91 -17.87 -3.13
CA THR A 15 3.70 -17.88 -1.90
C THR A 15 4.29 -16.50 -1.59
N LEU A 16 4.66 -16.25 -0.32
CA LEU A 16 5.32 -14.99 0.06
C LEU A 16 6.59 -14.70 -0.75
N PRO A 17 7.54 -15.64 -0.96
CA PRO A 17 8.70 -15.40 -1.81
C PRO A 17 8.35 -14.98 -3.25
N GLU A 18 7.33 -15.59 -3.85
CA GLU A 18 6.86 -15.24 -5.19
C GLU A 18 6.23 -13.84 -5.23
N ALA A 19 5.42 -13.50 -4.22
CA ALA A 19 4.83 -12.17 -4.09
C ALA A 19 5.92 -11.09 -3.95
N ILE A 20 6.96 -11.35 -3.15
CA ILE A 20 8.12 -10.47 -2.99
C ILE A 20 8.84 -10.27 -4.32
N THR A 21 9.12 -11.34 -5.06
CA THR A 21 9.75 -11.25 -6.39
C THR A 21 8.91 -10.39 -7.33
N LEU A 22 7.60 -10.64 -7.40
CA LEU A 22 6.69 -9.87 -8.24
C LEU A 22 6.66 -8.39 -7.85
N PHE A 23 6.62 -8.09 -6.55
CA PHE A 23 6.65 -6.72 -6.03
C PHE A 23 7.94 -6.00 -6.41
N LYS A 24 9.11 -6.61 -6.15
CA LYS A 24 10.41 -6.05 -6.53
C LYS A 24 10.50 -5.75 -8.03
N GLU A 25 10.05 -6.67 -8.87
CA GLU A 25 10.16 -6.53 -10.33
C GLU A 25 9.15 -5.55 -10.93
N LYS A 26 7.91 -5.56 -10.44
CA LYS A 26 6.80 -4.83 -11.07
C LYS A 26 6.53 -3.49 -10.41
N VAL A 27 6.89 -3.32 -9.15
CA VAL A 27 6.68 -2.09 -8.38
C VAL A 27 8.01 -1.38 -8.19
N LEU A 28 8.91 -1.91 -7.35
CA LEU A 28 10.14 -1.21 -6.94
C LEU A 28 11.05 -0.86 -8.13
N LYS A 29 11.32 -1.83 -9.01
CA LYS A 29 12.15 -1.60 -10.20
C LYS A 29 11.56 -0.54 -11.13
N LYS A 30 10.23 -0.52 -11.28
CA LYS A 30 9.56 0.49 -12.09
C LYS A 30 9.58 1.86 -11.41
N ALA A 31 9.40 1.92 -10.09
CA ALA A 31 9.55 3.15 -9.30
C ALA A 31 10.94 3.77 -9.51
N LEU A 32 12.00 2.98 -9.31
CA LEU A 32 13.39 3.41 -9.55
C LEU A 32 13.61 3.95 -10.96
N SER A 33 12.97 3.35 -11.97
CA SER A 33 13.13 3.76 -13.37
C SER A 33 12.51 5.13 -13.66
N ARG A 34 11.47 5.52 -12.90
CA ARG A 34 10.79 6.82 -12.98
C ARG A 34 11.51 7.89 -12.16
N SER A 35 12.25 7.49 -11.13
CA SER A 35 13.02 8.41 -10.28
C SER A 35 14.21 9.04 -11.03
N GLY A 36 14.44 10.33 -10.74
CA GLY A 36 15.60 11.08 -11.21
C GLY A 36 16.91 10.44 -10.79
N SER A 37 17.98 10.66 -11.56
CA SER A 37 19.27 9.98 -11.38
C SER A 37 19.93 10.20 -10.02
N ILE A 38 19.64 11.33 -9.35
CA ILE A 38 20.21 11.70 -8.06
C ILE A 38 19.64 10.82 -6.93
N TYR A 39 18.32 10.62 -6.90
CA TYR A 39 17.63 9.86 -5.84
C TYR A 39 17.62 8.35 -6.10
N ARG A 40 17.90 7.91 -7.33
CA ARG A 40 17.77 6.50 -7.73
C ARG A 40 18.65 5.56 -6.91
N GLN A 41 19.86 5.98 -6.53
CA GLN A 41 20.78 5.14 -5.77
C GLN A 41 20.31 4.98 -4.31
N GLU A 42 19.93 6.08 -3.67
CA GLU A 42 19.38 6.09 -2.30
C GLU A 42 18.10 5.24 -2.23
N MET A 43 17.14 5.45 -3.12
CA MET A 43 15.92 4.65 -3.19
C MET A 43 16.21 3.16 -3.40
N LYS A 44 17.21 2.82 -4.21
CA LYS A 44 17.60 1.44 -4.45
C LYS A 44 18.15 0.80 -3.16
N GLU A 45 18.94 1.53 -2.40
CA GLU A 45 19.47 1.05 -1.11
C GLU A 45 18.34 0.81 -0.11
N GLU A 46 17.37 1.72 -0.01
CA GLU A 46 16.18 1.53 0.84
C GLU A 46 15.35 0.32 0.39
N TYR A 47 15.14 0.12 -0.91
CA TYR A 47 14.40 -1.04 -1.42
C TYR A 47 15.07 -2.40 -1.14
N GLU A 48 16.39 -2.45 -1.12
CA GLU A 48 17.12 -3.67 -0.73
C GLU A 48 17.11 -3.91 0.79
N ARG A 49 16.86 -2.86 1.58
CA ARG A 49 16.73 -2.94 3.04
C ARG A 49 15.34 -3.33 3.53
N ILE A 50 14.33 -3.45 2.66
CA ILE A 50 12.98 -3.85 3.08
C ILE A 50 13.04 -5.20 3.81
N ASN A 51 12.57 -5.21 5.05
CA ASN A 51 12.48 -6.38 5.92
C ASN A 51 11.11 -7.06 5.72
N TYR A 52 11.05 -8.00 4.79
CA TYR A 52 9.81 -8.74 4.51
C TYR A 52 9.39 -9.71 5.64
N ASP A 53 10.32 -10.05 6.54
CA ASP A 53 10.04 -10.85 7.74
C ASP A 53 9.42 -9.98 8.85
N GLY A 54 9.64 -8.66 8.80
CA GLY A 54 9.04 -7.70 9.74
C GLY A 54 7.56 -7.48 9.51
N SER A 55 6.91 -6.82 10.46
CA SER A 55 5.47 -6.52 10.42
C SER A 55 5.17 -5.44 9.38
N PHE A 56 4.17 -5.67 8.53
CA PHE A 56 3.65 -4.62 7.67
C PHE A 56 2.57 -3.85 8.42
N PHE A 57 2.27 -2.66 7.94
CA PHE A 57 1.17 -1.86 8.48
C PHE A 57 0.30 -1.35 7.35
N PHE A 58 -0.98 -1.22 7.63
CA PHE A 58 -2.00 -0.76 6.71
C PHE A 58 -2.77 0.41 7.32
N PHE A 59 -2.99 1.46 6.54
CA PHE A 59 -3.66 2.69 7.00
C PHE A 59 -4.74 3.12 6.03
N VAL A 60 -5.81 3.67 6.57
CA VAL A 60 -6.86 4.38 5.83
C VAL A 60 -6.93 5.77 6.47
N GLU A 61 -6.49 6.80 5.77
CA GLU A 61 -6.36 8.14 6.36
C GLU A 61 -7.18 9.18 5.57
N PRO A 62 -7.97 10.03 6.26
CA PRO A 62 -8.33 11.34 5.73
C PRO A 62 -7.11 12.28 5.82
N ASP A 63 -6.90 13.12 4.80
CA ASP A 63 -5.81 14.11 4.69
C ASP A 63 -4.39 13.59 4.35
N LEU A 64 -4.05 13.63 3.06
CA LEU A 64 -2.70 13.37 2.53
C LEU A 64 -1.64 14.30 3.17
N GLY A 65 -0.78 13.74 4.02
CA GLY A 65 0.37 14.44 4.63
C GLY A 65 0.15 14.93 6.07
N SER A 66 -1.04 14.71 6.61
CA SER A 66 -1.32 14.78 8.05
C SER A 66 -1.57 13.36 8.53
N SER A 67 -0.56 12.49 8.49
CA SER A 67 -0.64 11.25 9.27
C SER A 67 -0.70 11.68 10.73
N VAL A 68 -1.92 11.83 11.25
CA VAL A 68 -2.19 12.14 12.65
C VAL A 68 -1.97 10.90 13.52
N GLY A 69 -1.41 9.83 12.96
CA GLY A 69 -1.34 8.52 13.58
C GLY A 69 -2.73 7.89 13.58
N GLY A 70 -3.15 7.38 12.42
CA GLY A 70 -4.13 6.30 12.43
C GLY A 70 -3.56 5.14 13.26
N VAL A 71 -4.37 4.55 14.14
CA VAL A 71 -3.99 3.25 14.71
C VAL A 71 -3.87 2.29 13.50
N SER A 72 -2.88 1.41 13.50
CA SER A 72 -2.68 0.50 12.36
C SER A 72 -2.52 -0.90 12.86
N ASP A 73 -3.17 -1.82 12.17
CA ASP A 73 -3.08 -3.22 12.47
C ASP A 73 -1.72 -3.77 12.04
N VAL A 74 -1.09 -4.49 12.95
CA VAL A 74 0.18 -5.17 12.74
C VAL A 74 -0.09 -6.39 11.87
N ILE A 75 0.49 -6.42 10.67
CA ILE A 75 0.30 -7.51 9.71
C ILE A 75 1.54 -8.39 9.73
N ASP A 76 1.41 -9.53 10.42
CA ASP A 76 2.49 -10.51 10.61
C ASP A 76 2.32 -11.76 9.75
N GLU A 77 1.07 -12.15 9.49
CA GLU A 77 0.74 -13.39 8.81
C GLU A 77 1.17 -13.37 7.33
N GLU A 78 1.82 -14.44 6.87
CA GLU A 78 2.40 -14.49 5.52
C GLU A 78 1.35 -14.28 4.41
N GLN A 79 0.16 -14.86 4.59
CA GLN A 79 -0.91 -14.78 3.60
C GLN A 79 -1.45 -13.34 3.43
N GLU A 80 -1.46 -12.58 4.52
CA GLU A 80 -1.90 -11.18 4.51
C GLU A 80 -0.84 -10.31 3.83
N LYS A 81 0.45 -10.55 4.12
CA LYS A 81 1.57 -9.92 3.41
C LYS A 81 1.55 -10.22 1.92
N VAL A 82 1.25 -11.47 1.53
CA VAL A 82 1.05 -11.84 0.11
C VAL A 82 -0.06 -11.00 -0.51
N ALA A 83 -1.20 -10.89 0.17
CA ALA A 83 -2.36 -10.15 -0.32
C ALA A 83 -2.03 -8.67 -0.56
N LEU A 84 -1.36 -8.03 0.39
CA LEU A 84 -0.93 -6.63 0.28
C LEU A 84 0.11 -6.43 -0.83
N LEU A 85 1.14 -7.27 -0.93
CA LEU A 85 2.15 -7.15 -1.99
C LEU A 85 1.54 -7.34 -3.37
N LEU A 86 0.59 -8.27 -3.53
CA LEU A 86 -0.08 -8.49 -4.80
C LEU A 86 -1.08 -7.39 -5.16
N LEU A 87 -1.76 -6.80 -4.18
CA LEU A 87 -2.56 -5.58 -4.37
C LEU A 87 -1.68 -4.45 -4.92
N LEU A 88 -0.52 -4.22 -4.31
CA LEU A 88 0.47 -3.25 -4.80
C LEU A 88 0.87 -3.56 -6.25
N VAL A 89 1.19 -4.82 -6.56
CA VAL A 89 1.58 -5.22 -7.93
C VAL A 89 0.51 -4.91 -8.97
N GLU A 90 -0.77 -5.12 -8.66
CA GLU A 90 -1.86 -4.97 -9.62
C GLU A 90 -2.29 -3.52 -9.85
N ALA A 91 -2.23 -2.69 -8.81
CA ALA A 91 -2.61 -1.28 -8.88
C ALA A 91 -1.42 -0.33 -9.19
N TYR A 92 -0.18 -0.84 -9.12
CA TYR A 92 1.01 0.00 -9.30
C TYR A 92 1.11 0.71 -10.66
N GLY A 93 1.57 1.95 -10.60
CA GLY A 93 1.88 2.79 -11.75
C GLY A 93 0.66 3.48 -12.36
N ARG A 94 -0.56 3.11 -11.93
CA ARG A 94 -1.79 3.86 -12.15
C ARG A 94 -2.22 4.63 -10.89
N TYR A 95 -2.13 3.98 -9.72
CA TYR A 95 -2.78 4.48 -8.51
C TYR A 95 -1.88 4.46 -7.27
N ILE A 96 -0.61 4.09 -7.44
CA ILE A 96 0.30 3.92 -6.32
C ILE A 96 1.52 4.81 -6.48
N ASP A 97 1.75 5.65 -5.48
CA ASP A 97 3.01 6.34 -5.27
C ASP A 97 3.85 5.59 -4.24
N VAL A 98 5.17 5.53 -4.46
CA VAL A 98 6.10 4.79 -3.60
C VAL A 98 7.15 5.76 -3.07
N ASN A 99 7.12 5.95 -1.76
CA ASN A 99 8.00 6.86 -1.02
C ASN A 99 8.97 6.08 -0.13
N THR A 100 10.21 6.54 0.02
CA THR A 100 11.29 5.81 0.69
C THR A 100 11.93 6.62 1.80
N GLY A 101 12.44 5.96 2.84
CA GLY A 101 13.19 6.62 3.92
C GLY A 101 12.31 7.50 4.80
N ILE A 102 11.05 7.13 4.95
CA ILE A 102 10.07 7.82 5.80
C ILE A 102 9.94 7.01 7.09
N GLU A 103 9.78 7.71 8.21
CA GLU A 103 9.43 7.08 9.49
C GLU A 103 7.91 6.90 9.57
N ASP A 104 7.45 5.71 9.92
CA ASP A 104 6.06 5.50 10.28
C ASP A 104 5.73 6.16 11.63
N TRP A 105 4.46 6.13 12.00
CA TRP A 105 3.98 6.72 13.24
C TRP A 105 4.56 6.07 14.51
N LEU A 106 5.06 4.84 14.41
CA LEU A 106 5.76 4.14 15.51
C LEU A 106 7.25 4.47 15.56
N GLY A 107 7.75 5.26 14.60
CA GLY A 107 9.15 5.66 14.50
C GLY A 107 10.03 4.65 13.76
N TYR A 108 9.44 3.69 13.03
CA TYR A 108 10.20 2.75 12.20
C TYR A 108 10.46 3.32 10.82
N GLN A 109 11.71 3.21 10.35
CA GLN A 109 12.03 3.52 8.96
C GLN A 109 11.34 2.51 8.03
N CYS A 110 10.63 3.00 7.04
CA CYS A 110 9.89 2.17 6.11
C CYS A 110 9.83 2.75 4.68
N VAL A 111 9.34 1.91 3.77
CA VAL A 111 8.89 2.28 2.44
C VAL A 111 7.37 2.39 2.48
N PHE A 112 6.84 3.53 2.05
CA PHE A 112 5.41 3.79 1.96
C PHE A 112 4.92 3.55 0.54
N CYS A 113 3.78 2.89 0.42
CA CYS A 113 3.05 2.75 -0.83
C CYS A 113 1.64 3.31 -0.66
N ASP A 114 1.34 4.42 -1.32
CA ASP A 114 0.13 5.21 -1.13
C ASP A 114 -0.82 5.01 -2.31
N PHE A 115 -2.06 4.63 -2.03
CA PHE A 115 -3.18 4.66 -2.96
C PHE A 115 -3.93 5.95 -2.78
N VAL A 116 -3.87 6.85 -3.77
CA VAL A 116 -4.70 8.05 -3.74
C VAL A 116 -6.13 7.65 -4.13
N VAL A 117 -7.10 7.93 -3.26
CA VAL A 117 -8.52 7.57 -3.45
C VAL A 117 -9.47 8.78 -3.39
N SER A 118 -8.92 9.99 -3.23
CA SER A 118 -9.61 11.28 -3.40
C SER A 118 -8.92 12.15 -4.45
N ASN A 119 -9.71 12.91 -5.21
CA ASN A 119 -9.23 13.87 -6.21
C ASN A 119 -8.79 15.21 -5.59
N GLU A 120 -9.12 15.48 -4.33
CA GLU A 120 -8.75 16.73 -3.67
C GLU A 120 -7.22 16.92 -3.62
N ALA A 121 -6.50 15.85 -3.27
CA ALA A 121 -5.05 15.84 -3.15
C ALA A 121 -4.33 15.07 -4.28
N ALA A 122 -5.06 14.58 -5.29
CA ALA A 122 -4.48 13.81 -6.37
C ALA A 122 -3.68 14.68 -7.35
N ALA A 123 -2.42 14.31 -7.60
CA ALA A 123 -1.62 14.90 -8.68
C ALA A 123 -2.25 14.66 -10.06
N VAL A 124 -2.96 13.53 -10.22
CA VAL A 124 -3.74 13.18 -11.42
C VAL A 124 -5.13 12.72 -10.96
N PRO A 125 -6.20 13.44 -11.32
CA PRO A 125 -7.55 13.05 -10.92
C PRO A 125 -7.97 11.69 -11.46
N LEU A 126 -8.58 10.87 -10.60
CA LEU A 126 -9.24 9.63 -10.93
C LEU A 126 -10.58 9.89 -11.63
N THR A 127 -10.86 9.08 -12.64
CA THR A 127 -12.23 8.93 -13.14
C THR A 127 -13.05 8.05 -12.17
N GLN A 128 -14.38 8.11 -12.29
CA GLN A 128 -15.29 7.29 -11.47
C GLN A 128 -15.00 5.79 -11.59
N GLU A 129 -14.79 5.30 -12.80
CA GLU A 129 -14.50 3.88 -13.06
C GLU A 129 -13.18 3.45 -12.41
N GLU A 130 -12.17 4.32 -12.42
CA GLU A 130 -10.88 4.04 -11.78
C GLU A 130 -10.99 4.01 -10.26
N TYR A 131 -11.70 5.00 -9.69
CA TYR A 131 -11.98 5.04 -8.25
C TYR A 131 -12.70 3.77 -7.79
N GLU A 132 -13.81 3.40 -8.45
CA GLU A 132 -14.58 2.19 -8.11
C GLU A 132 -13.70 0.95 -8.20
N ALA A 133 -12.94 0.82 -9.29
CA ALA A 133 -12.12 -0.36 -9.50
C ALA A 133 -10.97 -0.48 -8.48
N ILE A 134 -10.38 0.63 -8.01
CA ILE A 134 -9.38 0.63 -6.92
C ILE A 134 -10.05 0.29 -5.60
N ARG A 135 -11.14 0.99 -5.26
CA ARG A 135 -11.88 0.81 -4.01
C ARG A 135 -12.31 -0.64 -3.86
N ASP A 136 -12.94 -1.21 -4.89
CA ASP A 136 -13.45 -2.59 -4.86
C ASP A 136 -12.31 -3.62 -4.72
N LEU A 137 -11.12 -3.34 -5.28
CA LEU A 137 -9.95 -4.19 -5.09
C LEU A 137 -9.41 -4.13 -3.67
N ILE A 138 -9.25 -2.92 -3.12
CA ILE A 138 -8.78 -2.71 -1.75
C ILE A 138 -9.73 -3.37 -0.75
N VAL A 139 -11.04 -3.09 -0.88
CA VAL A 139 -12.08 -3.67 0.00
C VAL A 139 -12.08 -5.19 -0.08
N MET A 140 -12.00 -5.78 -1.28
CA MET A 140 -11.95 -7.24 -1.42
C MET A 140 -10.73 -7.85 -0.72
N VAL A 141 -9.55 -7.24 -0.89
CA VAL A 141 -8.30 -7.72 -0.25
C VAL A 141 -8.41 -7.68 1.26
N ILE A 142 -8.88 -6.55 1.81
CA ILE A 142 -9.02 -6.38 3.26
C ILE A 142 -10.04 -7.37 3.82
N ASP A 143 -11.28 -7.34 3.31
CA ASP A 143 -12.39 -8.11 3.85
C ASP A 143 -12.17 -9.63 3.74
N THR A 144 -11.33 -10.08 2.79
CA THR A 144 -11.10 -11.51 2.54
C THR A 144 -9.80 -12.04 3.13
N PHE A 145 -8.72 -11.25 3.06
CA PHE A 145 -7.36 -11.75 3.28
C PHE A 145 -6.59 -11.04 4.36
N VAL A 146 -7.07 -9.95 4.94
CA VAL A 146 -6.37 -9.25 6.02
C VAL A 146 -7.26 -9.21 7.27
N PRO A 147 -7.69 -10.37 7.81
CA PRO A 147 -8.54 -10.40 9.00
C PRO A 147 -7.82 -9.95 10.28
N SER A 148 -6.48 -9.93 10.30
CA SER A 148 -5.70 -9.31 11.38
C SER A 148 -5.87 -7.80 11.44
N MET A 149 -6.38 -7.19 10.36
CA MET A 149 -7.20 -6.01 10.51
C MET A 149 -8.45 -6.44 11.26
N THR A 150 -8.31 -6.67 12.57
CA THR A 150 -9.43 -6.70 13.50
C THR A 150 -9.94 -5.28 13.52
N VAL A 151 -10.72 -4.97 12.48
CA VAL A 151 -11.66 -3.88 12.32
C VAL A 151 -11.42 -2.89 13.43
N MET A 152 -10.41 -2.03 13.21
CA MET A 152 -10.34 -0.80 13.97
C MET A 152 -11.76 -0.28 14.14
N GLU A 153 -12.12 0.15 15.34
CA GLU A 153 -13.39 0.85 15.61
C GLU A 153 -13.50 2.20 14.86
N ASN A 154 -12.84 2.33 13.72
CA ASN A 154 -12.65 3.54 12.97
C ASN A 154 -13.63 3.54 11.81
N TRP A 155 -14.68 4.33 12.02
CA TRP A 155 -15.53 4.96 11.03
C TRP A 155 -14.83 5.30 9.70
N GLU A 156 -13.51 5.53 9.66
CA GLU A 156 -12.70 5.79 8.46
C GLU A 156 -12.74 4.66 7.41
N TYR A 157 -12.58 3.39 7.79
CA TYR A 157 -12.68 2.28 6.82
C TYR A 157 -14.13 2.06 6.36
N ASP A 158 -15.10 2.22 7.26
CA ASP A 158 -16.51 2.16 6.91
C ASP A 158 -16.92 3.33 5.98
N GLU A 159 -16.35 4.51 6.19
CA GLU A 159 -16.52 5.69 5.34
C GLU A 159 -15.85 5.48 3.99
N PHE A 160 -14.64 4.91 3.95
CA PHE A 160 -13.98 4.50 2.71
C PHE A 160 -14.86 3.56 1.87
N LYS A 161 -15.43 2.52 2.49
CA LYS A 161 -16.35 1.57 1.80
C LYS A 161 -17.61 2.26 1.29
N GLN A 162 -18.11 3.26 2.02
CA GLN A 162 -19.32 3.99 1.67
C GLN A 162 -19.07 5.12 0.68
N GLY A 163 -17.82 5.56 0.50
CA GLY A 163 -17.42 6.56 -0.48
C GLY A 163 -17.94 6.19 -1.87
N GLN A 164 -18.65 7.12 -2.50
CA GLN A 164 -19.32 6.87 -3.78
C GLN A 164 -18.58 7.48 -4.96
N ASN A 165 -17.80 8.55 -4.77
CA ASN A 165 -17.02 9.14 -5.86
C ASN A 165 -15.72 9.80 -5.36
N PRO A 166 -14.70 9.91 -6.23
CA PRO A 166 -13.41 10.46 -5.82
C PRO A 166 -13.43 11.97 -5.56
N ASN A 167 -14.52 12.69 -5.82
CA ASN A 167 -14.59 14.15 -5.59
C ASN A 167 -15.23 14.52 -4.25
N ASP A 168 -15.96 13.60 -3.60
CA ASP A 168 -16.62 13.81 -2.32
C ASP A 168 -16.19 12.82 -1.23
N THR A 169 -15.34 11.85 -1.57
CA THR A 169 -14.76 10.93 -0.60
C THR A 169 -13.80 11.69 0.31
N VAL A 170 -14.05 11.62 1.63
CA VAL A 170 -13.24 12.25 2.68
C VAL A 170 -11.92 11.52 2.91
N ILE A 171 -11.89 10.21 2.61
CA ILE A 171 -10.68 9.41 2.68
C ILE A 171 -9.78 9.76 1.50
N ASP A 172 -8.61 10.28 1.82
CA ASP A 172 -7.66 10.79 0.84
C ASP A 172 -6.80 9.67 0.27
N ASN A 173 -6.32 8.80 1.15
CA ASN A 173 -5.46 7.71 0.76
C ASN A 173 -5.63 6.45 1.62
N VAL A 174 -5.13 5.37 1.05
CA VAL A 174 -4.89 4.11 1.73
C VAL A 174 -3.39 3.83 1.63
N GLN A 175 -2.74 3.42 2.71
CA GLN A 175 -1.29 3.28 2.76
C GLN A 175 -0.87 1.90 3.24
N ILE A 176 0.23 1.40 2.66
CA ILE A 176 0.91 0.19 3.11
C ILE A 176 2.35 0.57 3.43
N THR A 177 2.80 0.31 4.66
CA THR A 177 4.20 0.49 5.04
C THR A 177 4.92 -0.84 5.11
N LEU A 178 6.14 -0.83 4.57
CA LEU A 178 7.05 -1.97 4.52
C LEU A 178 8.29 -1.60 5.34
N PRO A 179 8.53 -2.24 6.50
CA PRO A 179 9.61 -1.83 7.41
C PRO A 179 10.97 -2.08 6.77
N LEU A 180 11.95 -1.27 7.15
CA LEU A 180 13.35 -1.48 6.77
C LEU A 180 14.10 -2.19 7.89
N SER A 181 15.06 -3.02 7.52
CA SER A 181 16.04 -3.53 8.47
C SER A 181 16.87 -2.37 9.03
N GLU A 182 17.11 -2.37 10.34
CA GLU A 182 18.01 -1.42 11.00
C GLU A 182 19.39 -1.42 10.32
N VAL A 183 19.98 -0.24 10.16
CA VAL A 183 21.38 -0.14 9.77
C VAL A 183 22.21 -0.58 10.96
N THR A 184 22.68 -1.83 10.96
CA THR A 184 23.83 -2.19 11.79
C THR A 184 25.03 -1.38 11.28
N LEU A 185 25.27 -0.22 11.88
CA LEU A 185 26.50 0.52 11.71
C LEU A 185 27.64 -0.41 12.15
N LYS A 186 28.43 -0.88 11.18
CA LYS A 186 29.64 -1.66 11.43
C LYS A 186 30.78 -0.78 11.92
#